data_AF-A0A1G1LN90-F1
#
_entry.id   AF-A0A1G1LN90-F1
#
_cell.length_a   1.000
_cell.length_b   1.000
_cell.length_c   1.000
_cell.angle_alpha   90.00
_cell.angle_beta   90.00
_cell.angle_gamma   90.00
#
_symmetry.space_group_name_H-M   'P 1'
#
loop_
_entity.id
_entity.type
_entity.pdbx_description
1 polymer ?
#
loop_
_entity_poly.entity_id
_entity_poly.type
_entity_poly.pdbx_seq_one_letter_code
_entity_poly.pdbx_strand_id
1 'polypeptide(L)'
;MSTEKKLTRGLPEISPLFCGHRKSISKNGTDREQNRKHSINGTGDEAPPSFVCASMIPFSTQFRPPDVVGLMEHLTTTFDQIFYVTVAPSQSRYEALAQVMFLPAWSEVSSRSDMYLQTINERFVFGYMSATAFQSIIHPALMVQAARGLQLLKKSLVLVDQSSAEVSQHHQDRLHLLDHCVLVVEADANNLTEAYEWLRVSAPEHPGSLYSLLLVGRGAGALWEFIYERFHEMATRFLDRELGFLGWIENGATNVYSDFLLAEAQGRAQHATKRKLFDALSRSFTTNDHVRNCQAIT
;
A
#
# COMPACT_ATOMS: atom_id res chain seq x y z
N MET A 1 -48.10 -2.98 -26.61
CA MET A 1 -47.29 -1.79 -26.31
C MET A 1 -45.84 -2.24 -26.15
N SER A 2 -44.93 -1.71 -26.97
CA SER A 2 -43.51 -2.09 -27.00
C SER A 2 -42.68 -0.83 -27.28
N THR A 3 -42.12 -0.23 -26.23
CA THR A 3 -41.41 1.07 -26.25
C THR A 3 -39.90 0.90 -26.32
N GLU A 4 -39.40 0.12 -27.28
CA GLU A 4 -37.96 -0.20 -27.40
C GLU A 4 -37.33 0.15 -28.76
N LYS A 5 -37.93 1.05 -29.55
CA LYS A 5 -37.43 1.35 -30.91
C LYS A 5 -37.19 2.82 -31.26
N LYS A 6 -36.97 3.70 -30.29
CA LYS A 6 -36.59 5.09 -30.58
C LYS A 6 -35.59 5.62 -29.57
N LEU A 7 -34.31 5.24 -29.67
CA LEU A 7 -33.18 5.97 -29.08
C LEU A 7 -31.82 5.61 -29.71
N THR A 8 -31.78 5.05 -30.93
CA THR A 8 -30.53 4.66 -31.62
C THR A 8 -30.20 5.46 -32.88
N ARG A 9 -30.86 6.59 -33.11
CA ARG A 9 -30.51 7.53 -34.20
C ARG A 9 -30.17 8.89 -33.60
N GLY A 10 -28.88 9.15 -33.40
CA GLY A 10 -28.41 10.48 -32.98
C GLY A 10 -26.96 10.57 -32.51
N LEU A 11 -26.29 9.48 -32.13
CA LEU A 11 -24.91 9.52 -31.61
C LEU A 11 -23.77 9.50 -32.65
N PRO A 12 -23.91 8.96 -33.88
CA PRO A 12 -22.82 8.97 -34.87
C PRO A 12 -22.53 10.35 -35.50
N GLU A 13 -23.45 11.31 -35.38
CA GLU A 13 -23.33 12.62 -36.05
C GLU A 13 -22.60 13.68 -35.20
N ILE A 14 -22.28 13.38 -33.93
CA ILE A 14 -21.75 14.36 -32.97
C ILE A 14 -20.22 14.25 -32.79
N SER A 15 -19.57 13.16 -33.22
CA SER A 15 -18.11 13.07 -33.13
C SER A 15 -17.50 11.95 -33.99
N PRO A 16 -16.34 12.18 -34.63
CA PRO A 16 -15.54 11.12 -35.25
C PRO A 16 -15.05 10.02 -34.27
N LEU A 17 -15.19 10.24 -32.95
CA LEU A 17 -14.78 9.30 -31.89
C LEU A 17 -15.64 8.02 -31.77
N PHE A 18 -16.78 7.94 -32.47
CA PHE A 18 -17.65 6.74 -32.47
C PHE A 18 -17.55 5.88 -33.74
N CYS A 19 -16.63 6.20 -34.66
CA CYS A 19 -16.29 5.32 -35.76
C CYS A 19 -15.37 4.21 -35.26
N GLY A 20 -15.95 3.04 -34.96
CA GLY A 20 -15.19 1.81 -34.76
C GLY A 20 -14.28 1.53 -35.95
N HIS A 21 -12.98 1.73 -35.78
CA HIS A 21 -11.96 1.25 -36.70
C HIS A 21 -11.12 0.18 -36.01
N ARG A 22 -11.64 -1.05 -36.07
CA ARG A 22 -10.81 -2.25 -36.09
C ARG A 22 -9.96 -2.21 -37.36
N LYS A 23 -8.64 -2.16 -37.21
CA LYS A 23 -7.72 -2.69 -38.22
C LYS A 23 -6.77 -3.67 -37.55
N SER A 24 -7.03 -4.94 -37.86
CA SER A 24 -6.09 -6.04 -37.78
C SER A 24 -4.86 -5.76 -38.63
N ILE A 25 -3.67 -5.97 -38.08
CA ILE A 25 -2.49 -6.33 -38.87
C ILE A 25 -1.85 -7.53 -38.17
N SER A 26 -1.81 -8.64 -38.89
CA SER A 26 -1.18 -9.89 -38.48
C SER A 26 0.27 -9.96 -38.94
N LYS A 27 1.09 -10.72 -38.20
CA LYS A 27 2.23 -11.56 -38.65
C LYS A 27 3.45 -10.86 -39.26
N ASN A 28 4.58 -10.90 -38.55
CA ASN A 28 5.76 -11.72 -38.88
C ASN A 28 6.94 -11.36 -37.96
N GLY A 29 7.63 -12.37 -37.42
CA GLY A 29 8.85 -12.18 -36.63
C GLY A 29 9.23 -13.41 -35.81
N THR A 30 9.56 -14.50 -36.49
CA THR A 30 10.29 -15.67 -35.95
C THR A 30 11.73 -15.30 -35.56
N ASP A 31 12.32 -16.15 -34.71
CA ASP A 31 13.75 -16.31 -34.40
C ASP A 31 14.39 -15.39 -33.35
N ARG A 32 14.44 -15.88 -32.11
CA ARG A 32 15.72 -16.11 -31.40
C ARG A 32 15.50 -16.93 -30.13
N GLU A 33 15.58 -18.24 -30.30
CA GLU A 33 15.99 -19.16 -29.26
C GLU A 33 17.51 -19.37 -29.36
N GLN A 34 18.14 -19.59 -28.19
CA GLN A 34 19.50 -20.05 -27.93
C GLN A 34 20.57 -19.04 -27.44
N ASN A 35 21.13 -19.48 -26.30
CA ASN A 35 22.47 -19.28 -25.77
C ASN A 35 22.73 -18.06 -24.88
N ARG A 36 22.58 -18.28 -23.56
CA ARG A 36 23.76 -18.57 -22.72
C ARG A 36 23.36 -19.27 -21.41
N LYS A 37 23.61 -20.58 -21.37
CA LYS A 37 24.03 -21.27 -20.15
C LYS A 37 25.46 -20.79 -19.82
N HIS A 38 25.63 -20.05 -18.73
CA HIS A 38 26.82 -20.18 -17.91
C HIS A 38 26.37 -20.40 -16.47
N SER A 39 26.85 -21.52 -15.96
CA SER A 39 26.61 -22.01 -14.61
C SER A 39 27.83 -21.67 -13.74
N ILE A 40 27.62 -21.82 -12.44
CA ILE A 40 28.61 -22.03 -11.36
C ILE A 40 29.36 -20.78 -10.87
N ASN A 41 28.88 -20.19 -9.77
CA ASN A 41 29.54 -20.35 -8.46
C ASN A 41 28.66 -19.80 -7.34
N GLY A 42 28.33 -20.68 -6.38
CA GLY A 42 27.54 -20.35 -5.22
C GLY A 42 28.31 -19.53 -4.19
N THR A 43 27.72 -18.41 -3.81
CA THR A 43 27.66 -17.97 -2.42
C THR A 43 26.17 -17.91 -2.12
N GLY A 44 25.71 -18.56 -1.04
CA GLY A 44 24.30 -18.56 -0.66
C GLY A 44 23.81 -17.14 -0.43
N ASP A 45 23.23 -16.54 -1.47
CA ASP A 45 22.37 -15.37 -1.35
C ASP A 45 21.09 -15.87 -0.67
N GLU A 46 21.08 -15.80 0.66
CA GLU A 46 19.84 -15.88 1.43
C GLU A 46 18.93 -14.79 0.87
N ALA A 47 17.84 -15.22 0.21
CA ALA A 47 16.84 -14.32 -0.32
C ALA A 47 16.39 -13.38 0.80
N PRO A 48 16.31 -12.06 0.55
CA PRO A 48 15.81 -11.12 1.55
C PRO A 48 14.42 -11.59 2.02
N PRO A 49 14.05 -11.31 3.29
CA PRO A 49 12.72 -11.64 3.78
C PRO A 49 11.67 -11.03 2.84
N SER A 50 10.71 -11.86 2.41
CA SER A 50 9.65 -11.43 1.50
C SER A 50 8.59 -10.67 2.28
N PHE A 51 8.71 -9.35 2.30
CA PHE A 51 7.65 -8.48 2.77
C PHE A 51 7.39 -7.37 1.77
N VAL A 52 6.12 -7.04 1.69
CA VAL A 52 5.59 -5.99 0.85
C VAL A 52 5.47 -4.74 1.72
N CYS A 53 5.95 -3.61 1.22
CA CYS A 53 5.74 -2.31 1.87
C CYS A 53 4.70 -1.51 1.11
N ALA A 54 3.58 -1.19 1.75
CA ALA A 54 2.53 -0.36 1.19
C ALA A 54 2.34 0.90 2.05
N SER A 55 1.85 1.98 1.45
CA SER A 55 1.38 3.16 2.19
C SER A 55 -0.05 3.49 1.78
N MET A 56 -0.86 3.90 2.74
CA MET A 56 -2.16 4.52 2.46
C MET A 56 -1.97 6.01 2.28
N ILE A 57 -2.43 6.53 1.14
CA ILE A 57 -2.41 7.95 0.80
C ILE A 57 -3.85 8.45 0.95
N PRO A 58 -4.19 9.14 2.05
CA PRO A 58 -5.55 9.51 2.35
C PRO A 58 -5.97 10.77 1.59
N PHE A 59 -7.02 10.66 0.77
CA PHE A 59 -7.79 11.79 0.23
C PHE A 59 -9.16 11.87 0.92
N SER A 60 -9.67 10.74 1.39
CA SER A 60 -10.92 10.65 2.14
C SER A 60 -10.82 11.13 3.58
N THR A 61 -11.86 11.82 4.05
CA THR A 61 -12.12 12.08 5.48
C THR A 61 -13.03 11.04 6.13
N GLN A 62 -13.71 10.23 5.30
CA GLN A 62 -14.56 9.12 5.72
C GLN A 62 -13.79 7.85 6.12
N PHE A 63 -12.51 7.72 5.78
CA PHE A 63 -11.68 6.58 6.20
C PHE A 63 -11.23 6.69 7.66
N ARG A 64 -11.91 5.97 8.54
CA ARG A 64 -11.79 6.07 10.00
C ARG A 64 -11.03 4.89 10.61
N PRO A 65 -10.58 4.99 11.87
CA PRO A 65 -9.89 3.90 12.56
C PRO A 65 -10.61 2.53 12.55
N PRO A 66 -11.95 2.43 12.66
CA PRO A 66 -12.65 1.16 12.49
C PRO A 66 -12.47 0.53 11.10
N ASP A 67 -12.41 1.36 10.06
CA ASP A 67 -12.20 0.90 8.68
C ASP A 67 -10.78 0.35 8.51
N VAL A 68 -9.79 0.92 9.20
CA VAL A 68 -8.43 0.38 9.24
C VAL A 68 -8.43 -1.02 9.83
N VAL A 69 -9.10 -1.23 10.96
CA VAL A 69 -9.19 -2.57 11.60
C VAL A 69 -9.86 -3.56 10.68
N GLY A 70 -11.02 -3.21 10.10
CA GLY A 70 -11.73 -4.06 9.15
C GLY A 70 -10.88 -4.40 7.92
N LEU A 71 -10.15 -3.43 7.37
CA LEU A 71 -9.21 -3.68 6.27
C LEU A 71 -8.10 -4.64 6.69
N MET A 72 -7.50 -4.46 7.88
CA MET A 72 -6.41 -5.31 8.35
C MET A 72 -6.88 -6.75 8.50
N GLU A 73 -8.05 -6.98 9.09
CA GLU A 73 -8.65 -8.31 9.24
C GLU A 73 -8.80 -9.01 7.89
N HIS A 74 -9.29 -8.32 6.86
CA HIS A 74 -9.40 -8.90 5.51
C HIS A 74 -8.04 -9.24 4.92
N LEU A 75 -7.03 -8.38 5.10
CA LEU A 75 -5.68 -8.62 4.59
C LEU A 75 -4.98 -9.82 5.27
N THR A 76 -5.33 -10.16 6.53
CA THR A 76 -4.73 -11.32 7.23
C THR A 76 -5.06 -12.69 6.59
N THR A 77 -6.01 -12.71 5.65
CA THR A 77 -6.30 -13.90 4.83
C THR A 77 -5.20 -14.19 3.82
N THR A 78 -4.48 -13.15 3.39
CA THR A 78 -3.50 -13.19 2.29
C THR A 78 -2.07 -13.15 2.81
N PHE A 79 -1.81 -12.29 3.80
CA PHE A 79 -0.50 -12.12 4.41
C PHE A 79 -0.37 -12.94 5.69
N ASP A 80 0.86 -13.40 5.96
CA ASP A 80 1.15 -14.17 7.17
C ASP A 80 1.11 -13.27 8.42
N GLN A 81 1.78 -12.12 8.30
CA GLN A 81 1.83 -11.10 9.32
C GLN A 81 1.65 -9.73 8.69
N ILE A 82 0.91 -8.87 9.37
CA ILE A 82 0.63 -7.50 8.98
C ILE A 82 1.14 -6.57 10.08
N PHE A 83 2.01 -5.65 9.68
CA PHE A 83 2.49 -4.55 10.50
C PHE A 83 1.81 -3.27 10.03
N TYR A 84 0.87 -2.75 10.80
CA TYR A 84 0.33 -1.42 10.56
C TYR A 84 1.14 -0.41 11.36
N VAL A 85 1.93 0.41 10.66
CA VAL A 85 2.88 1.35 11.28
C VAL A 85 2.40 2.77 11.03
N THR A 86 1.97 3.45 12.09
CA THR A 86 1.67 4.88 12.03
C THR A 86 2.95 5.70 12.28
N VAL A 87 3.27 6.59 11.35
CA VAL A 87 4.48 7.41 11.39
C VAL A 87 4.12 8.85 11.74
N ALA A 88 4.63 9.32 12.88
CA ALA A 88 4.38 10.66 13.41
C ALA A 88 2.90 11.07 13.35
N PRO A 89 1.96 10.24 13.85
CA PRO A 89 0.55 10.63 13.90
C PRO A 89 0.34 11.84 14.80
N SER A 90 -0.72 12.59 14.54
CA SER A 90 -1.26 13.51 15.54
C SER A 90 -1.75 12.72 16.76
N GLN A 91 -1.75 13.37 17.93
CA GLN A 91 -2.32 12.79 19.14
C GLN A 91 -3.77 12.34 18.92
N SER A 92 -4.59 13.16 18.25
CA SER A 92 -5.99 12.83 17.96
C SER A 92 -6.15 11.57 17.11
N ARG A 93 -5.30 11.39 16.08
CA ARG A 93 -5.32 10.19 15.24
C ARG A 93 -4.89 8.96 16.02
N TYR A 94 -3.80 9.06 16.79
CA TYR A 94 -3.32 7.96 17.60
C TYR A 94 -4.37 7.51 18.64
N GLU A 95 -4.96 8.45 19.38
CA GLU A 95 -5.97 8.14 20.39
C GLU A 95 -7.22 7.50 19.77
N ALA A 96 -7.63 7.93 18.58
CA ALA A 96 -8.73 7.31 17.88
C ALA A 96 -8.42 5.86 17.44
N LEU A 97 -7.17 5.56 17.05
CA LEU A 97 -6.72 4.18 16.81
C LEU A 97 -6.65 3.38 18.12
N ALA A 98 -6.13 3.99 19.20
CA ALA A 98 -5.98 3.36 20.50
C ALA A 98 -7.32 2.91 21.10
N GLN A 99 -8.38 3.69 20.89
CA GLN A 99 -9.73 3.33 21.33
C GLN A 99 -10.26 2.07 20.64
N VAL A 100 -9.98 1.88 19.36
CA VAL A 100 -10.52 0.76 18.58
C VAL A 100 -9.62 -0.49 18.69
N MET A 101 -8.31 -0.30 18.83
CA MET A 101 -7.32 -1.38 18.88
C MET A 101 -6.84 -1.72 20.32
N PHE A 102 -7.37 -1.05 21.34
CA PHE A 102 -6.97 -1.20 22.75
C PHE A 102 -5.47 -0.97 22.98
N LEU A 103 -4.95 0.15 22.47
CA LEU A 103 -3.56 0.57 22.64
C LEU A 103 -3.37 1.41 23.92
N PRO A 104 -2.14 1.50 24.46
CA PRO A 104 -1.82 2.43 25.54
C PRO A 104 -2.15 3.87 25.18
N ALA A 105 -2.25 4.72 26.21
CA ALA A 105 -2.45 6.15 26.01
C ALA A 105 -1.26 6.80 25.29
N TRP A 106 -1.52 7.90 24.57
CA TRP A 106 -0.50 8.65 23.84
C TRP A 106 0.68 9.07 24.74
N SER A 107 0.42 9.49 25.98
CA SER A 107 1.44 9.91 26.94
C SER A 107 2.42 8.79 27.28
N GLU A 108 1.99 7.52 27.26
CA GLU A 108 2.85 6.37 27.51
C GLU A 108 3.74 6.05 26.31
N VAL A 109 3.24 6.22 25.10
CA VAL A 109 3.98 5.85 23.89
C VAL A 109 4.94 6.95 23.47
N SER A 110 4.48 8.21 23.44
CA SER A 110 5.27 9.36 23.01
C SER A 110 6.45 9.68 23.94
N SER A 111 6.42 9.26 25.21
CA SER A 111 7.48 9.52 26.19
C SER A 111 8.52 8.41 26.30
N ARG A 112 8.19 7.18 25.89
CA ARG A 112 9.01 5.99 26.16
C ARG A 112 10.01 5.66 25.06
N SER A 113 9.69 5.93 23.80
CA SER A 113 10.51 5.45 22.69
C SER A 113 10.18 6.15 21.37
N ASP A 114 11.19 6.25 20.51
CA ASP A 114 11.03 6.63 19.11
C ASP A 114 10.25 5.57 18.28
N MET A 115 10.15 4.33 18.77
CA MET A 115 9.35 3.28 18.15
C MET A 115 8.71 2.37 19.19
N TYR A 116 7.44 2.03 18.97
CA TYR A 116 6.65 1.15 19.84
C TYR A 116 5.89 0.14 18.99
N LEU A 117 5.94 -1.13 19.36
CA LEU A 117 5.18 -2.21 18.72
C LEU A 117 4.30 -2.93 19.73
N GLN A 118 3.09 -3.26 19.30
CA GLN A 118 2.12 -4.04 20.07
C GLN A 118 1.43 -5.06 19.18
N THR A 119 1.53 -6.32 19.58
CA THR A 119 0.73 -7.40 19.01
C THR A 119 -0.74 -7.20 19.40
N ILE A 120 -1.59 -7.05 18.40
CA ILE A 120 -3.05 -6.98 18.56
C ILE A 120 -3.63 -8.40 18.54
N ASN A 121 -3.18 -9.21 17.59
CA ASN A 121 -3.45 -10.65 17.52
C ASN A 121 -2.27 -11.37 16.83
N GLU A 122 -2.38 -12.69 16.64
CA GLU A 122 -1.30 -13.52 16.09
C GLU A 122 -0.75 -13.04 14.74
N ARG A 123 -1.57 -12.37 13.91
CA ARG A 123 -1.20 -11.93 12.56
C ARG A 123 -1.16 -10.42 12.40
N PHE A 124 -1.57 -9.66 13.40
CA PHE A 124 -1.70 -8.22 13.31
C PHE A 124 -0.90 -7.52 14.42
N VAL A 125 0.08 -6.74 14.00
CA VAL A 125 0.94 -5.93 14.86
C VAL A 125 0.71 -4.46 14.55
N PHE A 126 0.40 -3.69 15.59
CA PHE A 126 0.38 -2.23 15.53
C PHE A 126 1.76 -1.68 15.85
N GLY A 127 2.19 -0.67 15.11
CA GLY A 127 3.42 0.07 15.35
C GLY A 127 3.20 1.57 15.37
N TYR A 128 3.80 2.24 16.35
CA TYR A 128 4.03 3.68 16.36
C TYR A 128 5.50 3.95 16.06
N MET A 129 5.76 4.97 15.24
CA MET A 129 7.12 5.42 14.96
C MET A 129 7.18 6.95 14.93
N SER A 130 8.17 7.53 15.61
CA SER A 130 8.46 8.96 15.55
C SER A 130 9.00 9.34 14.16
N ALA A 131 8.90 10.62 13.81
CA ALA A 131 9.44 11.13 12.55
C ALA A 131 10.97 10.92 12.46
N THR A 132 11.67 11.06 13.59
CA THR A 132 13.12 10.89 13.72
C THR A 132 13.54 9.43 13.52
N ALA A 133 12.86 8.47 14.17
CA ALA A 133 13.11 7.05 13.92
C ALA A 133 12.88 6.68 12.46
N PHE A 134 11.76 7.12 11.88
CA PHE A 134 11.46 6.81 10.49
C PHE A 134 12.51 7.39 9.54
N GLN A 135 12.91 8.65 9.73
CA GLN A 135 13.99 9.29 8.97
C GLN A 135 15.31 8.52 9.07
N SER A 136 15.67 8.03 10.26
CA SER A 136 16.89 7.24 10.46
C SER A 136 16.89 5.92 9.68
N ILE A 137 15.71 5.31 9.48
CA ILE A 137 15.53 4.06 8.74
C ILE A 137 15.61 4.31 7.23
N ILE A 138 14.91 5.36 6.75
CA ILE A 138 14.85 5.69 5.33
C ILE A 138 16.13 6.39 4.82
N HIS A 139 16.92 7.00 5.70
CA HIS A 139 18.18 7.62 5.28
C HIS A 139 19.19 6.55 4.78
N PRO A 140 19.77 6.76 3.60
CA PRO A 140 20.63 5.79 2.94
C PRO A 140 22.02 5.61 3.61
N ALA A 141 22.28 6.24 4.76
CA ALA A 141 23.55 6.12 5.44
C ALA A 141 23.80 4.68 5.90
N LEU A 142 24.85 4.10 5.32
CA LEU A 142 25.65 2.93 5.70
C LEU A 142 24.89 1.62 5.97
N MET A 143 25.07 0.68 5.03
CA MET A 143 24.83 -0.75 5.22
C MET A 143 25.84 -1.31 6.21
N VAL A 144 25.42 -2.04 7.24
CA VAL A 144 26.10 -3.24 7.76
C VAL A 144 25.11 -4.14 8.50
N GLN A 145 25.31 -5.44 8.26
CA GLN A 145 24.88 -6.63 9.00
C GLN A 145 23.55 -7.30 8.65
N ALA A 146 23.72 -8.56 8.26
CA ALA A 146 22.69 -9.50 7.91
C ALA A 146 22.05 -10.10 9.16
N ALA A 147 20.76 -9.87 9.35
CA ALA A 147 19.92 -10.80 10.10
C ALA A 147 19.73 -12.07 9.26
N ARG A 148 20.01 -13.23 9.87
CA ARG A 148 19.80 -14.56 9.31
C ARG A 148 18.40 -15.05 9.64
N GLY A 149 17.79 -15.68 8.63
CA GLY A 149 16.88 -16.82 8.79
C GLY A 149 15.49 -16.52 9.35
N LEU A 150 14.51 -16.51 8.44
CA LEU A 150 13.19 -17.11 8.68
C LEU A 150 12.64 -17.55 7.31
N GLN A 151 12.55 -18.85 7.11
CA GLN A 151 11.78 -19.42 6.00
C GLN A 151 10.30 -19.20 6.32
N LEU A 152 9.65 -18.26 5.64
CA LEU A 152 8.21 -18.09 5.68
C LEU A 152 7.64 -18.34 4.28
N LEU A 153 6.79 -19.36 4.20
CA LEU A 153 6.07 -19.77 2.99
C LEU A 153 4.93 -18.80 2.60
N LYS A 154 4.87 -17.60 3.20
CA LYS A 154 3.95 -16.50 2.89
C LYS A 154 4.62 -15.15 3.17
N LYS A 155 4.22 -14.11 2.42
CA LYS A 155 4.76 -12.75 2.57
C LYS A 155 4.18 -12.05 3.80
N SER A 156 4.96 -11.17 4.41
CA SER A 156 4.45 -10.20 5.39
C SER A 156 4.09 -8.88 4.71
N LEU A 157 3.16 -8.12 5.26
CA LEU A 157 2.81 -6.78 4.79
C LEU A 157 3.19 -5.74 5.84
N VAL A 158 3.89 -4.69 5.44
CA VAL A 158 4.05 -3.48 6.23
C VAL A 158 3.20 -2.40 5.59
N LEU A 159 2.14 -1.97 6.27
CA LEU A 159 1.29 -0.87 5.84
C LEU A 159 1.63 0.37 6.66
N VAL A 160 2.18 1.37 5.99
CA VAL A 160 2.57 2.65 6.60
C VAL A 160 1.40 3.62 6.51
N ASP A 161 0.94 4.12 7.66
CA ASP A 161 -0.04 5.22 7.74
C ASP A 161 0.68 6.55 7.98
N GLN A 162 0.56 7.45 6.99
CA GLN A 162 1.18 8.78 7.00
C GLN A 162 0.14 9.90 7.04
N SER A 163 -0.95 9.73 7.80
CA SER A 163 -2.08 10.66 7.86
C SER A 163 -1.81 12.09 8.40
N SER A 164 -0.56 12.52 8.61
CA SER A 164 -0.25 13.86 9.11
C SER A 164 0.10 14.83 7.98
N ALA A 165 -0.63 15.96 7.92
CA ALA A 165 -0.38 17.05 6.96
C ALA A 165 0.99 17.73 7.11
N GLU A 166 1.64 17.61 8.28
CA GLU A 166 2.98 18.15 8.51
C GLU A 166 4.07 17.35 7.78
N VAL A 167 3.74 16.14 7.34
CA VAL A 167 4.64 15.21 6.66
C VAL A 167 4.65 15.42 5.13
N SER A 168 3.78 16.29 4.61
CA SER A 168 3.56 16.52 3.18
C SER A 168 4.80 17.00 2.42
N GLN A 169 5.69 17.80 3.06
CA GLN A 169 6.89 18.33 2.40
C GLN A 169 8.01 17.29 2.22
N HIS A 170 7.94 16.16 2.94
CA HIS A 170 8.91 15.07 2.85
C HIS A 170 8.29 13.77 2.32
N HIS A 171 7.07 13.80 1.77
CA HIS A 171 6.43 12.60 1.22
C HIS A 171 7.26 11.98 0.08
N GLN A 172 7.86 12.81 -0.77
CA GLN A 172 8.63 12.37 -1.94
C GLN A 172 9.85 11.51 -1.57
N ASP A 173 10.60 11.88 -0.51
CA ASP A 173 11.76 11.11 -0.04
C ASP A 173 11.39 9.71 0.52
N ARG A 174 10.10 9.50 0.85
CA ARG A 174 9.60 8.32 1.58
C ARG A 174 9.02 7.25 0.66
N LEU A 175 8.56 7.65 -0.52
CA LEU A 175 7.94 6.76 -1.50
C LEU A 175 8.95 5.75 -2.09
N HIS A 176 10.27 6.03 -2.00
CA HIS A 176 11.30 5.09 -2.45
C HIS A 176 11.27 3.73 -1.71
N LEU A 177 10.70 3.66 -0.51
CA LEU A 177 10.55 2.41 0.25
C LEU A 177 9.42 1.53 -0.30
N LEU A 178 8.40 2.13 -0.92
CA LEU A 178 7.11 1.50 -1.15
C LEU A 178 7.08 0.63 -2.40
N ASP A 179 6.53 -0.58 -2.23
CA ASP A 179 6.03 -1.40 -3.32
C ASP A 179 4.71 -0.86 -3.84
N HIS A 180 3.82 -0.46 -2.92
CA HIS A 180 2.46 -0.06 -3.23
C HIS A 180 2.11 1.29 -2.62
N CYS A 181 1.46 2.12 -3.42
CA CYS A 181 0.76 3.32 -2.99
C CYS A 181 -0.75 3.07 -3.14
N VAL A 182 -1.45 2.97 -2.00
CA VAL A 182 -2.90 2.78 -1.95
C VAL A 182 -3.56 4.15 -1.82
N LEU A 183 -4.19 4.63 -2.89
CA LEU A 183 -4.96 5.87 -2.89
C LEU A 183 -6.30 5.61 -2.21
N VAL A 184 -6.55 6.23 -1.06
CA VAL A 184 -7.80 6.07 -0.30
C VAL A 184 -8.73 7.22 -0.60
N VAL A 185 -9.78 6.97 -1.38
CA VAL A 185 -10.55 8.01 -2.06
C VAL A 185 -12.05 7.81 -1.86
N GLU A 186 -12.80 8.90 -1.71
CA GLU A 186 -14.27 8.88 -1.72
C GLU A 186 -14.81 8.83 -3.15
N ALA A 187 -16.03 8.32 -3.31
CA ALA A 187 -16.73 8.24 -4.58
C ALA A 187 -17.29 9.62 -5.05
N ASP A 188 -16.48 10.67 -4.98
CA ASP A 188 -16.81 12.01 -5.44
C ASP A 188 -15.71 12.62 -6.31
N ALA A 189 -16.10 13.56 -7.15
CA ALA A 189 -15.23 14.12 -8.18
C ALA A 189 -14.03 14.91 -7.60
N ASN A 190 -14.17 15.54 -6.43
CA ASN A 190 -13.10 16.35 -5.86
C ASN A 190 -11.98 15.44 -5.36
N ASN A 191 -12.32 14.43 -4.56
CA ASN A 191 -11.35 13.47 -4.04
C ASN A 191 -10.68 12.66 -5.16
N LEU A 192 -11.43 12.25 -6.19
CA LEU A 192 -10.86 11.58 -7.36
C LEU A 192 -9.89 12.50 -8.12
N THR A 193 -10.25 13.76 -8.31
CA THR A 193 -9.37 14.72 -9.00
C THR A 193 -8.08 14.94 -8.23
N GLU A 194 -8.16 15.12 -6.91
CA GLU A 194 -6.99 15.30 -6.04
C GLU A 194 -6.07 14.08 -6.06
N ALA A 195 -6.64 12.88 -5.97
CA ALA A 195 -5.90 11.63 -6.07
C ALA A 195 -5.19 11.47 -7.43
N TYR A 196 -5.83 11.87 -8.53
CA TYR A 196 -5.24 11.81 -9.86
C TYR A 196 -4.11 12.82 -10.02
N GLU A 197 -4.28 14.05 -9.52
CA GLU A 197 -3.24 15.09 -9.54
C GLU A 197 -2.03 14.68 -8.71
N TRP A 198 -2.25 14.06 -7.54
CA TRP A 198 -1.18 13.49 -6.74
C TRP A 198 -0.44 12.38 -7.49
N LEU A 199 -1.17 11.44 -8.09
CA LEU A 199 -0.60 10.35 -8.88
C LEU A 199 0.24 10.88 -10.06
N ARG A 200 -0.24 11.92 -10.74
CA ARG A 200 0.48 12.55 -11.86
C ARG A 200 1.83 13.14 -11.42
N VAL A 201 1.89 13.72 -10.22
CA VAL A 201 3.11 14.32 -9.68
C VAL A 201 4.07 13.26 -9.11
N SER A 202 3.55 12.25 -8.42
CA SER A 202 4.37 11.26 -7.70
C SER A 202 4.87 10.10 -8.58
N ALA A 203 4.08 9.65 -9.56
CA ALA A 203 4.42 8.49 -10.38
C ALA A 203 5.74 8.61 -11.20
N PRO A 204 6.12 9.79 -11.71
CA PRO A 204 7.42 9.97 -12.37
C PRO A 204 8.62 9.82 -11.41
N GLU A 205 8.45 10.22 -10.14
CA GLU A 205 9.50 10.19 -9.12
C GLU A 205 9.74 8.77 -8.58
N HIS A 206 8.73 7.90 -8.69
CA HIS A 206 8.76 6.52 -8.17
C HIS A 206 8.31 5.51 -9.23
N PRO A 207 9.12 5.28 -10.28
CA PRO A 207 8.69 4.48 -11.42
C PRO A 207 8.53 2.99 -11.14
N GLY A 208 9.08 2.50 -10.02
CA GLY A 208 8.95 1.10 -9.60
C GLY A 208 7.74 0.82 -8.71
N SER A 209 7.07 1.85 -8.17
CA SER A 209 5.94 1.66 -7.27
C SER A 209 4.67 1.33 -8.06
N LEU A 210 3.86 0.42 -7.50
CA LEU A 210 2.55 0.07 -7.98
C LEU A 210 1.50 0.94 -7.29
N TYR A 211 0.44 1.29 -8.00
CA TYR A 211 -0.61 2.15 -7.49
C TYR A 211 -1.92 1.39 -7.47
N SER A 212 -2.70 1.55 -6.41
CA SER A 212 -4.01 0.93 -6.30
C SER A 212 -5.03 1.88 -5.68
N LEU A 213 -6.30 1.66 -5.99
CA LEU A 213 -7.42 2.44 -5.47
C LEU A 213 -8.16 1.67 -4.37
N LEU A 214 -8.41 2.33 -3.24
CA LEU A 214 -9.34 1.91 -2.20
C LEU A 214 -10.46 2.93 -2.10
N LEU A 215 -11.68 2.54 -2.46
CA LEU A 215 -12.84 3.43 -2.39
C LEU A 215 -13.51 3.35 -1.03
N VAL A 216 -13.84 4.50 -0.46
CA VAL A 216 -14.44 4.56 0.88
C VAL A 216 -15.66 5.47 0.92
N GLY A 217 -16.54 5.19 1.88
CA GLY A 217 -17.71 6.00 2.15
C GLY A 217 -18.91 5.68 1.27
N ARG A 218 -19.89 6.59 1.28
CA ARG A 218 -21.19 6.38 0.62
C ARG A 218 -21.03 6.19 -0.89
N GLY A 219 -21.65 5.13 -1.41
CA GLY A 219 -21.66 4.79 -2.83
C GLY A 219 -20.42 4.04 -3.31
N ALA A 220 -19.43 3.80 -2.44
CA ALA A 220 -18.23 3.06 -2.82
C ALA A 220 -18.57 1.67 -3.36
N GLY A 221 -19.43 0.90 -2.67
CA GLY A 221 -19.81 -0.44 -3.11
C GLY A 221 -20.73 -0.48 -4.34
N ALA A 222 -21.49 0.59 -4.59
CA ALA A 222 -22.39 0.66 -5.74
C ALA A 222 -21.72 1.19 -7.02
N LEU A 223 -20.68 2.02 -6.89
CA LEU A 223 -20.06 2.74 -8.00
C LEU A 223 -18.63 2.29 -8.32
N TRP A 224 -18.07 1.35 -7.54
CA TRP A 224 -16.65 1.04 -7.65
C TRP A 224 -16.21 0.62 -9.06
N GLU A 225 -16.99 -0.19 -9.78
CA GLU A 225 -16.64 -0.65 -11.13
C GLU A 225 -16.48 0.54 -12.07
N PHE A 226 -17.49 1.41 -12.10
CA PHE A 226 -17.49 2.60 -12.94
C PHE A 226 -16.33 3.55 -12.60
N ILE A 227 -16.09 3.79 -11.30
CA ILE A 227 -15.03 4.69 -10.86
C ILE A 227 -13.66 4.11 -11.22
N TYR A 228 -13.43 2.83 -10.90
CA TYR A 228 -12.17 2.15 -11.19
C TYR A 228 -11.88 2.13 -12.68
N GLU A 229 -12.83 1.73 -13.53
CA GLU A 229 -12.62 1.68 -14.99
C GLU A 229 -12.19 3.04 -15.55
N ARG A 230 -12.87 4.12 -15.12
CA ARG A 230 -12.55 5.47 -15.59
C ARG A 230 -11.21 5.98 -15.07
N PHE A 231 -10.91 5.74 -13.80
CA PHE A 231 -9.66 6.17 -13.20
C PHE A 231 -8.47 5.39 -13.77
N HIS A 232 -8.63 4.08 -13.97
CA HIS A 232 -7.64 3.21 -14.60
C HIS A 232 -7.40 3.60 -16.06
N GLU A 233 -8.45 3.89 -16.84
CA GLU A 233 -8.32 4.38 -18.22
C GLU A 233 -7.50 5.67 -18.28
N MET A 234 -7.78 6.62 -17.38
CA MET A 234 -7.05 7.88 -17.30
C MET A 234 -5.58 7.68 -16.91
N ALA A 235 -5.31 6.92 -15.84
CA ALA A 235 -3.96 6.64 -15.38
C ALA A 235 -3.12 5.93 -16.46
N THR A 236 -3.70 4.93 -17.13
CA THR A 236 -3.01 4.17 -18.18
C THR A 236 -2.74 5.05 -19.40
N ARG A 237 -3.74 5.82 -19.84
CA ARG A 237 -3.63 6.61 -21.07
C ARG A 237 -2.72 7.84 -20.93
N PHE A 238 -2.78 8.52 -19.79
CA PHE A 238 -2.12 9.81 -19.63
C PHE A 238 -0.85 9.76 -18.78
N LEU A 239 -0.73 8.76 -17.90
CA LEU A 239 0.42 8.61 -17.01
C LEU A 239 1.30 7.40 -17.36
N ASP A 240 0.86 6.55 -18.30
CA ASP A 240 1.51 5.27 -18.63
C ASP A 240 1.67 4.38 -17.37
N ARG A 241 0.62 4.36 -16.53
CA ARG A 241 0.59 3.60 -15.28
C ARG A 241 -0.61 2.68 -15.21
N GLU A 242 -0.34 1.41 -14.93
CA GLU A 242 -1.37 0.46 -14.52
C GLU A 242 -1.79 0.76 -13.08
N LEU A 243 -3.10 0.94 -12.90
CA LEU A 243 -3.71 1.13 -11.59
C LEU A 243 -4.42 -0.15 -11.19
N GLY A 244 -4.13 -0.69 -10.01
CA GLY A 244 -4.88 -1.78 -9.40
C GLY A 244 -6.12 -1.31 -8.64
N PHE A 245 -7.01 -2.24 -8.31
CA PHE A 245 -8.14 -1.99 -7.42
C PHE A 245 -7.96 -2.81 -6.14
N LEU A 246 -7.73 -2.15 -5.01
CA LEU A 246 -7.61 -2.84 -3.73
C LEU A 246 -8.98 -3.26 -3.20
N GLY A 247 -10.02 -2.44 -3.43
CA GLY A 247 -11.36 -2.76 -2.92
C GLY A 247 -12.18 -1.55 -2.53
N TRP A 248 -13.19 -1.79 -1.72
CA TRP A 248 -14.06 -0.74 -1.19
C TRP A 248 -14.51 -0.99 0.26
N ILE A 249 -14.82 0.10 0.97
CA ILE A 249 -15.36 0.08 2.33
C ILE A 249 -16.57 1.03 2.41
N GLU A 250 -17.74 0.49 2.78
CA GLU A 250 -18.97 1.26 2.91
C GLU A 250 -19.82 0.75 4.08
N ASN A 251 -20.17 1.63 5.02
CA ASN A 251 -21.05 1.32 6.16
C ASN A 251 -20.62 0.06 6.94
N GLY A 252 -19.30 -0.14 7.13
CA GLY A 252 -18.72 -1.31 7.80
C GLY A 252 -18.60 -2.57 6.93
N ALA A 253 -19.23 -2.61 5.75
CA ALA A 253 -18.97 -3.64 4.76
C ALA A 253 -17.63 -3.36 4.08
N THR A 254 -16.79 -4.38 3.97
CA THR A 254 -15.44 -4.31 3.40
C THR A 254 -15.30 -5.40 2.35
N ASN A 255 -14.81 -5.05 1.16
CA ASN A 255 -14.46 -6.00 0.11
C ASN A 255 -13.05 -5.66 -0.39
N VAL A 256 -12.15 -6.64 -0.40
CA VAL A 256 -10.71 -6.43 -0.64
C VAL A 256 -10.17 -7.50 -1.58
N TYR A 257 -9.46 -7.06 -2.62
CA TYR A 257 -8.72 -7.87 -3.59
C TYR A 257 -7.22 -7.78 -3.30
N SER A 258 -6.80 -8.48 -2.26
CA SER A 258 -5.46 -8.41 -1.64
C SER A 258 -4.32 -9.00 -2.48
N ASP A 259 -4.62 -9.88 -3.44
CA ASP A 259 -3.60 -10.56 -4.25
C ASP A 259 -2.71 -9.58 -5.02
N PHE A 260 -3.24 -8.42 -5.41
CA PHE A 260 -2.46 -7.38 -6.09
C PHE A 260 -1.29 -6.88 -5.23
N LEU A 261 -1.48 -6.83 -3.91
CA LEU A 261 -0.43 -6.39 -2.98
C LEU A 261 0.74 -7.38 -2.91
N LEU A 262 0.60 -8.63 -3.39
CA LEU A 262 1.71 -9.59 -3.37
C LEU A 262 2.83 -9.25 -4.38
N ALA A 263 2.57 -8.37 -5.35
CA ALA A 263 3.58 -7.90 -6.29
C ALA A 263 4.64 -7.04 -5.57
N GLU A 264 5.90 -7.21 -5.92
CA GLU A 264 7.03 -6.43 -5.38
C GLU A 264 7.61 -5.52 -6.47
N ALA A 265 7.95 -4.30 -6.08
CA ALA A 265 8.75 -3.38 -6.88
C ALA A 265 10.19 -3.90 -6.98
N GLN A 266 10.75 -3.91 -8.20
CA GLN A 266 12.02 -4.59 -8.52
C GLN A 266 13.30 -3.77 -8.20
N GLY A 267 13.21 -2.72 -7.37
CA GLY A 267 14.31 -1.79 -7.16
C GLY A 267 15.34 -2.25 -6.11
N ARG A 268 16.63 -2.40 -6.50
CA ARG A 268 17.75 -2.77 -5.59
C ARG A 268 17.89 -1.85 -4.37
N ALA A 269 17.75 -0.53 -4.55
CA ALA A 269 17.81 0.43 -3.45
C ALA A 269 16.65 0.25 -2.46
N GLN A 270 15.47 -0.12 -2.95
CA GLN A 270 14.27 -0.35 -2.14
C GLN A 270 14.47 -1.57 -1.24
N HIS A 271 15.08 -2.65 -1.74
CA HIS A 271 15.38 -3.85 -0.94
C HIS A 271 16.27 -3.56 0.28
N ALA A 272 17.27 -2.68 0.13
CA ALA A 272 18.16 -2.33 1.25
C ALA A 272 17.42 -1.56 2.36
N THR A 273 16.62 -0.55 1.99
CA THR A 273 15.86 0.25 2.96
C THR A 273 14.75 -0.58 3.61
N LYS A 274 14.06 -1.40 2.83
CA LYS A 274 13.10 -2.39 3.34
C LYS A 274 13.74 -3.26 4.40
N ARG A 275 14.92 -3.84 4.13
CA ARG A 275 15.63 -4.68 5.10
C ARG A 275 15.89 -3.95 6.42
N LYS A 276 16.33 -2.68 6.36
CA LYS A 276 16.51 -1.86 7.58
C LYS A 276 15.20 -1.72 8.37
N LEU A 277 14.08 -1.48 7.68
CA LEU A 277 12.77 -1.39 8.33
C LEU A 277 12.38 -2.71 8.99
N PHE A 278 12.55 -3.84 8.29
CA PHE A 278 12.28 -5.15 8.85
C PHE A 278 13.15 -5.47 10.07
N ASP A 279 14.44 -5.17 10.00
CA ASP A 279 15.37 -5.36 11.12
C ASP A 279 14.97 -4.48 12.33
N ALA A 280 14.56 -3.24 12.08
CA ALA A 280 14.06 -2.34 13.13
C ALA A 280 12.79 -2.90 13.78
N LEU A 281 11.80 -3.31 12.98
CA LEU A 281 10.56 -3.91 13.47
C LEU A 281 10.83 -5.19 14.28
N SER A 282 11.68 -6.07 13.76
CA SER A 282 12.03 -7.34 14.41
C SER A 282 12.74 -7.13 15.76
N ARG A 283 13.69 -6.18 15.84
CA ARG A 283 14.41 -5.85 17.09
C ARG A 283 13.47 -5.29 18.16
N SER A 284 12.58 -4.36 17.81
CA SER A 284 11.64 -3.80 18.77
C SER A 284 10.59 -4.81 19.22
N PHE A 285 10.20 -5.74 18.36
CA PHE A 285 9.27 -6.81 18.71
C PHE A 285 9.86 -7.72 19.81
N THR A 286 11.08 -8.21 19.60
CA THR A 286 11.78 -9.07 20.59
C THR A 286 12.05 -8.37 21.92
N THR A 287 12.31 -7.06 21.90
CA THR A 287 12.59 -6.28 23.12
C THR A 287 11.31 -6.10 23.96
N ASN A 288 10.16 -5.85 23.32
CA ASN A 288 8.89 -5.66 24.02
C ASN A 288 8.32 -6.95 24.62
N ASP A 289 8.49 -8.09 23.97
CA ASP A 289 8.07 -9.39 24.51
C ASP A 289 8.87 -9.80 25.75
N HIS A 290 10.16 -9.47 25.80
CA HIS A 290 10.98 -9.70 26.99
C HIS A 290 10.52 -8.87 28.20
N VAL A 291 10.09 -7.62 27.99
CA VAL A 291 9.58 -6.77 29.09
C VAL A 291 8.24 -7.29 29.63
N ARG A 292 7.35 -7.81 28.76
CA ARG A 292 6.07 -8.39 29.20
C ARG A 292 6.25 -9.70 29.97
N ASN A 293 7.17 -10.58 29.54
CA ASN A 293 7.44 -11.83 30.25
C ASN A 293 8.08 -11.62 31.63
N CYS A 294 8.82 -10.51 31.82
CA CYS A 294 9.37 -10.17 33.14
C CYS A 294 8.32 -9.59 34.10
N GLN A 295 7.28 -8.91 33.60
CA GLN A 295 6.21 -8.33 34.43
C GLN A 295 5.13 -9.33 34.85
N ALA A 296 4.99 -10.46 34.16
CA ALA A 296 4.07 -11.54 34.53
C ALA A 296 4.61 -12.48 35.64
N ILE A 297 5.84 -12.25 36.12
CA ILE A 297 6.52 -13.08 37.15
C ILE A 297 6.59 -12.35 38.52
N THR A 298 5.97 -11.19 38.66
CA THR A 298 5.83 -10.44 39.94
C THR A 298 4.38 -10.27 40.32
#